data_AF-A0A7X6YBM4-F1
#
_entry.id   AF-A0A7X6YBM4-F1
#
_cell.length_a   1.000
_cell.length_b   1.000
_cell.length_c   1.000
_cell.angle_alpha   90.00
_cell.angle_beta   90.00
_cell.angle_gamma   90.00
#
_symmetry.space_group_name_H-M   'P 1'
#
loop_
_entity.id
_entity.type
_entity.pdbx_description
1 polymer ?
#
loop_
_entity_poly.entity_id
_entity_poly.type
_entity_poly.pdbx_seq_one_letter_code
_entity_poly.pdbx_strand_id
1 'polypeptide(L)'
;MEAYIQYCIAVGVTVVGILLVKGVSLIFRCIEFKANPDALKKERNLPEGVFRQLMNKQVVVKLKTGETLLGCKYIKTIFFADGDFAINTNVFFQFQKDGGNLIFVGGLDVLSIETVEKG
;
A
#
# COMPACT_ATOMS: atom_id res chain seq x y z
N MET A 1 -15.95 34.59 26.63
CA MET A 1 -16.78 34.35 25.43
C MET A 1 -16.01 34.65 24.16
N GLU A 2 -15.27 35.78 24.09
CA GLU A 2 -14.46 36.16 22.92
C GLU A 2 -13.36 35.16 22.54
N ALA A 3 -12.62 34.62 23.51
CA ALA A 3 -11.57 33.62 23.24
C ALA A 3 -12.10 32.32 22.61
N TYR A 4 -13.33 31.92 22.95
CA TYR A 4 -13.99 30.75 22.36
C TYR A 4 -14.37 31.00 20.89
N ILE A 5 -14.88 32.20 20.60
CA ILE A 5 -15.23 32.63 19.23
C ILE A 5 -13.97 32.69 18.36
N GLN A 6 -12.87 33.25 18.87
CA GLN A 6 -11.58 33.28 18.17
C GLN A 6 -11.04 31.87 17.89
N TYR A 7 -11.17 30.94 18.83
CA TYR A 7 -10.79 29.54 18.63
C TYR A 7 -11.61 28.87 17.53
N CYS A 8 -12.93 29.02 17.53
CA CYS A 8 -13.81 28.46 16.49
C CYS A 8 -13.49 29.02 15.10
N ILE A 9 -13.18 30.32 14.98
CA ILE A 9 -12.77 30.93 13.72
C ILE A 9 -11.43 30.34 13.25
N ALA A 10 -10.45 30.19 14.13
CA ALA A 10 -9.14 29.64 13.78
C ALA A 10 -9.24 28.18 13.27
N VAL A 11 -10.04 27.35 13.94
CA VAL A 11 -10.30 25.97 13.50
C VAL A 11 -11.02 25.94 12.17
N GLY A 12 -12.06 26.78 12.00
CA GLY A 12 -12.81 26.88 10.75
C GLY A 12 -11.92 27.26 9.56
N VAL A 13 -11.07 28.27 9.71
CA VAL A 13 -10.12 28.71 8.67
C VAL A 13 -9.12 27.59 8.34
N THR A 14 -8.64 26.86 9.34
CA THR A 14 -7.69 25.77 9.14
C THR A 14 -8.32 24.61 8.37
N VAL A 15 -9.54 24.21 8.72
CA VAL A 15 -10.27 23.14 8.01
C VAL A 15 -10.55 23.54 6.56
N VAL A 16 -11.01 24.77 6.32
CA VAL A 16 -11.24 25.28 4.96
C VAL A 16 -9.95 25.31 4.14
N GLY A 17 -8.84 25.75 4.75
CA GLY A 17 -7.52 25.73 4.11
C GLY A 17 -7.08 24.33 3.68
N ILE A 18 -7.22 23.34 4.57
CA ILE A 18 -6.91 21.94 4.26
C ILE A 18 -7.78 21.41 3.12
N LEU A 19 -9.07 21.73 3.13
CA LEU A 19 -10.00 21.30 2.07
C LEU A 19 -9.67 21.93 0.72
N LEU A 20 -9.29 23.22 0.67
CA LEU A 20 -8.86 23.89 -0.55
C LEU A 20 -7.58 23.27 -1.12
N VAL A 21 -6.57 23.00 -0.28
CA VAL A 21 -5.32 22.35 -0.71
C VAL A 21 -5.60 20.95 -1.28
N LYS A 22 -6.44 20.16 -0.60
CA LYS A 22 -6.83 18.84 -1.09
C LYS A 22 -7.63 18.92 -2.39
N GLY A 23 -8.54 19.89 -2.52
CA GLY A 23 -9.32 20.12 -3.73
C GLY A 23 -8.44 20.48 -4.93
N VAL A 24 -7.51 21.42 -4.74
CA VAL A 24 -6.52 21.79 -5.77
C VAL A 24 -5.66 20.60 -6.18
N SER A 25 -5.15 19.83 -5.21
CA SER A 25 -4.39 18.60 -5.50
C SER A 25 -5.21 17.59 -6.31
N LEU A 26 -6.50 17.44 -6.02
CA LEU A 26 -7.40 16.57 -6.78
C LEU A 26 -7.59 17.06 -8.22
N ILE A 27 -7.75 18.37 -8.42
CA ILE A 27 -7.89 18.98 -9.74
C ILE A 27 -6.60 18.76 -10.56
N PHE A 28 -5.43 18.97 -9.96
CA PHE A 28 -4.14 18.68 -10.61
C PHE A 28 -4.04 17.22 -11.02
N ARG A 29 -4.42 16.26 -10.15
CA ARG A 29 -4.47 14.84 -10.50
C ARG A 29 -5.43 14.52 -11.64
N CYS A 30 -6.58 15.19 -11.70
CA CYS A 30 -7.52 15.03 -12.81
C CYS A 30 -6.96 15.59 -14.13
N ILE A 31 -6.24 16.71 -14.08
CA ILE A 31 -5.57 17.30 -15.25
C ILE A 31 -4.44 16.38 -15.72
N GLU A 32 -3.60 15.88 -14.80
CA GLU A 32 -2.55 14.91 -15.10
C GLU A 32 -3.12 13.62 -15.71
N PHE A 33 -4.24 13.12 -15.17
CA PHE A 33 -4.93 11.96 -15.74
C PHE A 33 -5.42 12.20 -17.17
N LYS A 34 -5.95 13.39 -17.45
CA LYS A 34 -6.41 13.76 -18.80
C LYS A 34 -5.24 13.95 -19.78
N ALA A 35 -4.13 14.49 -19.30
CA ALA A 35 -2.93 14.77 -20.10
C ALA A 35 -2.08 13.51 -20.36
N ASN A 36 -2.05 12.59 -19.40
CA ASN A 36 -1.34 11.33 -19.52
C ASN A 36 -2.15 10.21 -18.84
N PRO A 37 -3.08 9.56 -19.55
CA PRO A 37 -3.88 8.47 -19.00
C PRO A 37 -3.01 7.26 -18.57
N ASP A 38 -1.77 7.17 -19.05
CA ASP A 38 -0.82 6.14 -18.64
C ASP A 38 -0.05 6.48 -17.34
N ALA A 39 -0.15 7.71 -16.81
CA ALA A 39 0.45 8.07 -15.53
C ALA A 39 -0.13 7.24 -14.37
N LEU A 40 -1.43 6.93 -14.39
CA LEU A 40 -2.05 6.01 -13.42
C LEU A 40 -1.69 4.54 -13.67
N LYS A 41 -1.40 4.15 -14.92
CA LYS A 41 -0.88 2.81 -15.21
C LYS A 41 0.52 2.62 -14.64
N LYS A 42 1.33 3.69 -14.63
CA LYS A 42 2.68 3.67 -14.06
C LYS A 42 2.64 3.36 -12.55
N GLU A 43 1.68 3.89 -11.81
CA GLU A 43 1.47 3.51 -10.39
C GLU A 43 1.03 2.04 -10.23
N ARG A 44 0.19 1.54 -11.14
CA ARG A 44 -0.31 0.16 -11.10
C ARG A 44 0.77 -0.88 -11.43
N ASN A 45 1.78 -0.49 -12.21
CA ASN A 45 2.91 -1.34 -12.59
C ASN A 45 4.10 -1.25 -11.61
N LEU A 46 4.02 -0.45 -10.56
CA LEU A 46 4.95 -0.56 -9.44
C LEU A 46 4.75 -1.93 -8.77
N PRO A 47 5.82 -2.60 -8.32
CA PRO A 47 5.71 -3.84 -7.55
C PRO A 47 4.72 -3.72 -6.37
N GLU A 48 4.62 -2.54 -5.76
CA GLU A 48 3.62 -2.19 -4.74
C GLU A 48 2.16 -2.34 -5.21
N GLY A 49 1.86 -1.93 -6.45
CA GLY A 49 0.53 -2.00 -7.04
C GLY A 49 0.08 -3.43 -7.36
N VAL A 50 1.02 -4.30 -7.74
CA VAL A 50 0.75 -5.69 -8.13
C VAL A 50 0.23 -6.50 -6.93
N PHE A 51 0.88 -6.37 -5.76
CA PHE A 51 0.50 -7.15 -4.57
C PHE A 51 -0.64 -6.51 -3.77
N ARG A 52 -1.03 -5.27 -4.08
CA ARG A 52 -2.15 -4.59 -3.40
C ARG A 52 -3.46 -5.37 -3.49
N GLN A 53 -3.66 -6.14 -4.56
CA GLN A 53 -4.85 -6.98 -4.75
C GLN A 53 -4.91 -8.20 -3.82
N LEU A 54 -3.78 -8.56 -3.18
CA LEU A 54 -3.69 -9.67 -2.24
C LEU A 54 -4.03 -9.25 -0.80
N MET A 55 -4.04 -7.94 -0.51
CA MET A 55 -4.30 -7.40 0.83
C MET A 55 -5.51 -8.06 1.50
N ASN A 56 -5.29 -8.61 2.69
CA ASN A 56 -6.26 -9.31 3.52
C ASN A 56 -6.87 -10.60 2.94
N LYS A 57 -6.39 -11.10 1.79
CA LYS A 57 -6.83 -12.39 1.25
C LYS A 57 -6.08 -13.55 1.88
N GLN A 58 -6.74 -14.71 1.90
CA GLN A 58 -6.07 -15.97 2.22
C GLN A 58 -5.22 -16.40 1.04
N VAL A 59 -3.98 -16.76 1.33
CA VAL A 59 -2.96 -17.10 0.36
C VAL A 59 -2.20 -18.36 0.77
N VAL A 60 -1.71 -19.06 -0.24
CA VAL A 60 -0.71 -20.11 -0.11
C VAL A 60 0.62 -19.53 -0.60
N VAL A 61 1.66 -19.67 0.20
CA VAL A 61 3.00 -19.18 -0.14
C VAL A 61 3.89 -20.39 -0.39
N LYS A 62 4.41 -20.53 -1.61
CA LYS A 62 5.39 -21.56 -1.96
C LYS A 62 6.77 -20.95 -1.86
N LEU A 63 7.66 -21.60 -1.12
CA LEU A 63 9.06 -21.18 -0.96
C LEU A 63 9.95 -21.93 -1.96
N LYS A 64 11.08 -21.32 -2.32
CA LYS A 64 12.09 -21.94 -3.20
C LYS A 64 12.74 -23.18 -2.57
N THR A 65 12.69 -23.30 -1.25
CA THR A 65 13.14 -24.49 -0.50
C THR A 65 12.26 -25.71 -0.74
N GLY A 66 11.08 -25.54 -1.37
CA GLY A 66 10.07 -26.59 -1.55
C GLY A 66 9.01 -26.61 -0.44
N GLU A 67 9.20 -25.85 0.63
CA GLU A 67 8.22 -25.70 1.69
C GLU A 67 7.01 -24.87 1.23
N THR A 68 5.83 -25.18 1.77
CA THR A 68 4.60 -24.45 1.49
C THR A 68 3.97 -23.96 2.79
N LEU A 69 3.73 -22.66 2.87
CA LEU A 69 3.01 -22.04 3.98
C LEU A 69 1.51 -21.97 3.63
N LEU A 70 0.71 -22.68 4.41
CA LEU A 70 -0.74 -22.73 4.33
C LEU A 70 -1.37 -21.90 5.46
N GLY A 71 -2.64 -21.52 5.29
CA GLY A 71 -3.39 -20.77 6.31
C GLY A 71 -2.82 -19.36 6.56
N CYS A 72 -2.27 -18.74 5.51
CA CYS A 72 -1.66 -17.43 5.59
C CYS A 72 -2.60 -16.36 5.03
N LYS A 73 -2.84 -15.30 5.79
CA LYS A 73 -3.49 -14.09 5.32
C LYS A 73 -2.44 -13.06 4.92
N TYR A 74 -2.53 -12.54 3.71
CA TYR A 74 -1.61 -11.50 3.23
C TYR A 74 -1.87 -10.17 3.94
N ILE A 75 -0.84 -9.55 4.53
CA ILE A 75 -0.98 -8.30 5.28
C ILE A 75 -0.42 -7.10 4.53
N LYS A 76 0.83 -7.15 4.06
CA LYS A 76 1.44 -6.09 3.24
C LYS A 76 2.76 -6.54 2.63
N THR A 77 3.19 -5.84 1.59
CA THR A 77 4.58 -5.86 1.12
C THR A 77 5.35 -4.75 1.80
N ILE A 78 6.61 -5.01 2.15
CA ILE A 78 7.54 -4.03 2.69
C ILE A 78 8.69 -3.94 1.70
N PHE A 79 8.92 -2.74 1.19
CA PHE A 79 10.02 -2.42 0.30
C PHE A 79 11.07 -1.65 1.09
N PHE A 80 12.28 -2.20 1.20
CA PHE A 80 13.43 -1.48 1.70
C PHE A 80 14.22 -0.97 0.50
N ALA A 81 14.19 0.33 0.30
CA ALA A 81 15.01 1.04 -0.66
C ALA A 81 16.03 1.88 0.11
N ASP A 82 17.33 1.67 -0.13
CA ASP A 82 18.38 2.60 0.27
C ASP A 82 18.49 3.70 -0.79
N GLY A 83 17.86 4.85 -0.53
CA GLY A 83 18.03 6.08 -1.29
C GLY A 83 17.35 6.13 -2.68
N ASP A 84 17.44 7.32 -3.29
CA ASP A 84 16.75 7.70 -4.55
C ASP A 84 17.16 6.88 -5.80
N PHE A 85 18.11 5.97 -5.68
CA PHE A 85 18.62 5.11 -6.76
C PHE A 85 18.70 3.63 -6.36
N ALA A 86 17.73 3.13 -5.59
CA ALA A 86 17.70 1.74 -5.16
C ALA A 86 17.41 0.76 -6.32
N ILE A 87 18.45 0.38 -7.06
CA ILE A 87 18.44 -0.69 -8.07
C ILE A 87 18.18 -2.06 -7.39
N ASN A 88 18.51 -2.20 -6.10
CA ASN A 88 18.27 -3.41 -5.30
C ASN A 88 17.24 -3.11 -4.19
N THR A 89 15.96 -3.18 -4.52
CA THR A 89 14.91 -3.11 -3.50
C THR A 89 14.79 -4.47 -2.81
N ASN A 90 15.16 -4.55 -1.53
CA ASN A 90 14.88 -5.73 -0.72
C ASN A 90 13.38 -5.77 -0.42
N VAL A 91 12.69 -6.80 -0.90
CA VAL A 91 11.26 -6.99 -0.71
C VAL A 91 11.03 -8.00 0.40
N PHE A 92 10.16 -7.68 1.36
CA PHE A 92 9.66 -8.63 2.35
C PHE A 92 8.14 -8.69 2.29
N PHE A 93 7.59 -9.89 2.44
CA PHE A 93 6.16 -10.12 2.51
C PHE A 93 5.76 -10.42 3.94
N GLN A 94 4.76 -9.68 4.45
CA GLN A 94 4.18 -9.91 5.75
C GLN A 94 2.89 -10.71 5.60
N PHE A 95 2.83 -11.84 6.30
CA PHE A 95 1.67 -12.71 6.39
C PHE A 95 1.22 -12.86 7.84
N GLN A 96 -0.05 -13.19 8.05
CA GLN A 96 -0.59 -13.60 9.34
C GLN A 96 -1.04 -15.05 9.25
N LYS A 97 -0.56 -15.91 10.15
CA LYS A 97 -0.98 -17.32 10.23
C LYS A 97 -2.23 -17.47 11.10
N ASP A 98 -2.91 -18.59 10.97
CA ASP A 98 -3.94 -19.02 11.91
C ASP A 98 -3.40 -18.97 13.35
N GLY A 99 -4.14 -18.27 14.23
CA GLY A 99 -3.69 -17.95 15.60
C GLY A 99 -3.09 -16.55 15.78
N GLY A 100 -3.00 -15.74 14.71
CA GLY A 100 -2.65 -14.32 14.79
C GLY A 100 -1.15 -14.01 14.70
N ASN A 101 -0.29 -15.04 14.66
CA ASN A 101 1.15 -14.89 14.52
C ASN A 101 1.52 -14.25 13.19
N LEU A 102 2.45 -13.28 13.23
CA LEU A 102 2.97 -12.62 12.04
C LEU A 102 4.22 -13.32 11.54
N ILE A 103 4.31 -13.51 10.23
CA ILE A 103 5.45 -14.14 9.54
C ILE A 103 5.95 -13.15 8.50
N PHE A 104 7.27 -13.03 8.42
CA PHE A 104 7.96 -12.22 7.42
C PHE A 104 8.79 -13.16 6.56
N VAL A 105 8.63 -13.06 5.24
CA VAL A 105 9.38 -13.88 4.28
C VAL A 105 10.09 -12.95 3.29
N GLY A 106 11.38 -13.18 3.08
CA GLY A 106 12.15 -12.47 2.07
C GLY A 106 11.63 -12.79 0.68
N GLY A 107 11.46 -11.79 -0.17
CA GLY A 107 10.94 -11.98 -1.52
C GLY A 107 11.84 -12.81 -2.41
N LEU A 108 13.14 -12.90 -2.07
CA LEU A 108 14.08 -13.80 -2.74
C LEU A 108 13.82 -15.28 -2.44
N ASP A 109 13.18 -15.59 -1.31
CA ASP A 109 12.90 -16.97 -0.88
C ASP A 109 11.53 -17.45 -1.35
N VAL A 110 10.67 -16.53 -1.78
CA VAL A 110 9.32 -16.82 -2.30
C VAL A 110 9.41 -17.28 -3.75
N LEU A 111 8.75 -18.40 -4.06
CA LEU A 111 8.53 -18.90 -5.42
C LEU A 111 7.21 -18.39 -5.99
N SER A 112 6.10 -18.50 -5.24
CA SER A 112 4.80 -17.97 -5.63
C SER A 112 3.92 -17.62 -4.42
N ILE A 113 2.99 -16.69 -4.63
CA ILE A 113 1.92 -16.35 -3.69
C ILE A 113 0.60 -16.48 -4.46
N GLU A 114 -0.22 -17.44 -4.05
CA GLU A 114 -1.46 -17.79 -4.74
C GLU A 114 -2.64 -17.54 -3.80
N THR A 115 -3.71 -16.91 -4.29
CA THR A 115 -4.95 -16.76 -3.50
C THR A 115 -5.66 -18.10 -3.41
N VAL A 116 -6.14 -18.44 -2.22
CA VAL A 116 -7.07 -19.57 -2.06
C VAL A 116 -8.42 -19.10 -2.59
N GLU A 117 -8.78 -19.49 -3.81
CA GLU A 117 -10.14 -19.28 -4.30
C GLU A 117 -11.10 -20.11 -3.44
N LYS A 118 -12.11 -19.45 -2.87
CA LYS A 118 -13.26 -20.17 -2.31
C LYS A 118 -14.06 -20.68 -3.51
N GLY A 119 -13.92 -21.97 -3.81
CA GLY A 119 -14.91 -22.70 -4.60
C GLY A 119 -16.27 -22.70 -3.92
#